data_AF-A0A539ED95-F1
#
_entry.id   AF-A0A539ED95-F1
#
_cell.length_a   1.000
_cell.length_b   1.000
_cell.length_c   1.000
_cell.angle_alpha   90.00
_cell.angle_beta   90.00
_cell.angle_gamma   90.00
#
_symmetry.space_group_name_H-M   'P 1'
#
loop_
_entity.id
_entity.type
_entity.pdbx_description
1 polymer ?
#
loop_
_entity_poly.entity_id
_entity_poly.type
_entity_poly.pdbx_seq_one_letter_code
_entity_poly.pdbx_strand_id
1 'polypeptide(L)' 'MRNAFASELASLAERDPRVVLLSGDIGNKLFNDFIKRNPGRFFNCGVA' A
#
# COMPACT_ATOMS: atom_id res chain seq x y z
N MET A 1 13.54 -2.62 7.06
CA MET A 1 12.97 -3.40 5.93
C MET A 1 11.54 -2.97 5.55
N ARG A 2 10.57 -2.95 6.48
CA ARG A 2 9.16 -2.57 6.19
C ARG A 2 8.97 -1.22 5.47
N ASN A 3 9.68 -0.17 5.91
CA ASN A 3 9.57 1.15 5.28
C ASN A 3 10.12 1.16 3.84
N ALA A 4 11.22 0.45 3.60
CA ALA A 4 11.79 0.31 2.26
C ALA A 4 10.82 -0.43 1.34
N PHE A 5 10.21 -1.53 1.82
CA PHE A 5 9.16 -2.24 1.09
C PHE A 5 7.98 -1.32 0.74
N ALA A 6 7.46 -0.56 1.70
CA ALA A 6 6.33 0.34 1.46
C ALA A 6 6.66 1.44 0.44
N SER A 7 7.87 2.00 0.50
CA SER A 7 8.37 3.03 -0.43
C SER A 7 8.54 2.49 -1.86
N GLU A 8 9.16 1.32 -2.01
CA GLU A 8 9.34 0.69 -3.32
C GLU A 8 8.01 0.24 -3.92
N LEU A 9 7.10 -0.30 -3.09
CA LEU A 9 5.75 -0.66 -3.54
C LEU A 9 4.97 0.55 -4.03
N ALA A 10 5.05 1.68 -3.32
CA ALA A 10 4.41 2.93 -3.76
C ALA A 10 4.96 3.40 -5.10
N SER A 11 6.29 3.36 -5.28
CA SER A 11 6.97 3.75 -6.53
C SER A 11 6.64 2.82 -7.70
N LEU A 12 6.50 1.51 -7.42
CA LEU A 12 6.10 0.51 -8.43
C LEU A 12 4.67 0.74 -8.90
N ALA A 13 3.74 1.02 -7.97
CA ALA A 13 2.33 1.24 -8.29
C ALA A 13 2.08 2.55 -9.07
N GLU A 14 2.98 3.52 -9.02
CA GLU A 14 2.92 4.71 -9.89
C GLU A 14 3.18 4.36 -11.36
N ARG A 15 3.97 3.30 -11.64
CA ARG A 15 4.36 2.88 -13.00
C ARG A 15 3.49 1.77 -13.57
N ASP A 16 2.91 0.92 -12.71
CA ASP A 16 2.05 -0.18 -13.11
C ASP A 16 0.64 -0.04 -12.49
N PRO A 17 -0.39 0.33 -13.29
CA PRO A 17 -1.74 0.50 -12.79
C PRO A 17 -2.39 -0.79 -12.29
N ARG A 18 -1.82 -1.97 -12.62
CA ARG A 18 -2.34 -3.28 -12.20
C ARG A 18 -1.99 -3.63 -10.76
N VAL A 19 -1.03 -2.92 -10.14
CA VAL A 19 -0.61 -3.17 -8.77
C VAL A 19 -1.66 -2.65 -7.80
N VAL A 20 -2.13 -3.54 -6.92
CA VAL A 20 -3.04 -3.26 -5.81
C VAL A 20 -2.46 -3.79 -4.50
N LEU A 21 -2.80 -3.15 -3.37
CA LEU A 21 -2.34 -3.55 -2.04
C LEU A 21 -3.51 -4.02 -1.18
N LEU A 22 -3.45 -5.27 -0.74
CA LEU A 22 -4.33 -5.84 0.29
C LEU A 22 -3.58 -5.84 1.63
N SER A 23 -4.16 -5.23 2.65
CA SER A 23 -3.62 -5.22 4.01
C SER A 23 -4.58 -5.93 4.95
N GLY A 24 -4.05 -6.81 5.81
CA GLY A 24 -4.74 -7.14 7.06
C GLY A 24 -4.67 -5.94 8.01
N ASP A 25 -5.56 -5.85 8.99
CA ASP A 25 -5.70 -4.65 9.83
C ASP A 25 -4.38 -4.25 10.51
N ILE A 26 -3.74 -3.19 9.98
CA ILE A 26 -2.43 -2.70 10.41
C ILE A 26 -2.57 -1.20 10.73
N GLY A 27 -2.54 -0.86 12.02
CA GLY A 27 -2.78 0.51 12.52
C GLY A 27 -1.59 1.47 12.48
N ASN A 28 -0.47 1.13 11.83
CA ASN A 28 0.79 1.88 11.97
C ASN A 28 1.09 2.88 10.83
N LYS A 29 0.13 3.16 9.93
CA LYS A 29 0.27 4.10 8.81
C LYS A 29 1.38 3.75 7.80
N LEU A 30 1.88 2.52 7.80
CA LEU A 30 3.00 2.08 6.95
C LEU A 30 2.79 2.35 5.46
N PHE A 31 1.54 2.29 4.98
CA PHE A 31 1.19 2.42 3.56
C PHE A 31 0.54 3.76 3.20
N ASN A 32 0.65 4.79 4.05
CA ASN A 32 0.07 6.10 3.76
C ASN A 32 0.56 6.72 2.44
N ASP A 33 1.85 6.57 2.14
CA ASP A 33 2.42 7.06 0.89
C ASP A 33 1.83 6.33 -0.33
N PHE A 34 1.65 5.01 -0.22
CA PHE A 34 0.98 4.23 -1.26
C PHE A 34 -0.46 4.74 -1.48
N ILE A 35 -1.23 4.92 -0.41
CA ILE A 35 -2.64 5.37 -0.47
C ILE A 35 -2.74 6.76 -1.10
N LYS A 36 -1.85 7.69 -0.71
CA LYS A 36 -1.84 9.07 -1.21
C LYS A 36 -1.53 9.13 -2.70
N ARG A 37 -0.57 8.34 -3.18
CA ARG A 37 -0.12 8.35 -4.58
C ARG A 37 -1.00 7.50 -5.49
N ASN A 38 -1.62 6.47 -4.94
CA ASN A 38 -2.36 5.45 -5.68
C ASN A 38 -3.80 5.29 -5.15
N PRO A 39 -4.64 6.34 -5.20
CA PRO A 39 -6.00 6.30 -4.64
C PRO A 39 -6.84 5.22 -5.31
N GLY A 40 -7.67 4.54 -4.52
CA GLY A 40 -8.55 3.45 -4.99
C GLY A 40 -7.86 2.09 -5.18
N ARG A 41 -6.56 1.96 -4.88
CA ARG A 41 -5.79 0.72 -5.07
C ARG A 41 -5.29 0.08 -3.77
N PHE A 42 -5.82 0.52 -2.63
CA PHE A 42 -5.54 -0.03 -1.30
C PHE A 42 -6.82 -0.57 -0.67
N PHE A 43 -6.77 -1.79 -0.14
CA PHE A 43 -7.91 -2.46 0.50
C PHE A 43 -7.48 -3.02 1.86
N ASN A 44 -8.12 -2.54 2.94
CA ASN A 44 -8.01 -3.17 4.25
C ASN A 44 -9.02 -4.33 4.32
N CYS A 45 -8.51 -5.55 4.51
CA CYS A 45 -9.29 -6.78 4.58
C CYS A 45 -9.68 -7.16 6.03
N GLY A 46 -9.34 -6.33 7.01
CA GLY A 46 -9.65 -6.56 8.43
C GLY A 46 -8.78 -7.65 9.06
N VAL A 47 -9.28 -8.20 10.17
CA VAL A 47 -8.75 -9.39 10.84
C VAL A 47 -9.79 -10.49 10.67
N ALA A 48 -9.34 -11.70 10.33
CA ALA A 48 -10.19 -12.89 10.24
C ALA A 48 -10.50 -13.46 11.63
#